data_AF-F0FZM6-F1
#
_entry.id   AF-F0FZM6-F1
#
_cell.length_a   1.000
_cell.length_b   1.000
_cell.length_c   1.000
_cell.angle_alpha   90.00
_cell.angle_beta   90.00
_cell.angle_gamma   90.00
#
_symmetry.space_group_name_H-M   'P 1'
#
loop_
_entity.id
_entity.type
_entity.pdbx_description
1 polymer ?
#
loop_
_entity_poly.entity_id
_entity_poly.type
_entity_poly.pdbx_seq_one_letter_code
_entity_poly.pdbx_strand_id
1 'polypeptide(L)' 'AIDAERPPAHLLLGSDALALVRDKLSALEREIRAWETVTLSTDG' A
#
# COMPACT_ATOMS: atom_id res chain seq x y z
N ALA A 1 20.95 -5.11 3.15
CA ALA A 1 19.64 -5.41 3.76
C ALA A 1 19.74 -6.45 4.88
N ILE A 2 20.62 -7.45 4.75
CA ILE A 2 20.79 -8.50 5.78
C ILE A 2 21.35 -7.94 7.11
N ASP A 3 22.15 -6.87 7.09
CA ASP A 3 22.71 -6.23 8.29
C ASP A 3 22.02 -4.91 8.70
N ALA A 4 20.74 -4.73 8.40
CA ALA A 4 20.01 -3.54 8.84
C ALA A 4 19.61 -3.68 10.32
N GLU A 5 19.97 -2.70 11.15
CA GLU A 5 19.60 -2.65 12.58
C GLU A 5 18.07 -2.71 12.80
N ARG A 6 17.30 -2.28 11.80
CA ARG A 6 15.85 -2.45 11.72
C ARG A 6 15.46 -2.89 10.31
N PRO A 7 15.40 -4.21 10.04
CA PRO A 7 15.07 -4.69 8.70
C PRO A 7 13.62 -4.33 8.35
N PRO A 8 13.33 -4.05 7.06
CA PRO A 8 11.96 -3.79 6.64
C PRO A 8 11.10 -5.05 6.80
N ALA A 9 9.85 -4.89 7.22
CA ALA A 9 8.91 -6.01 7.32
C ALA A 9 8.69 -6.72 5.97
N HIS A 10 8.79 -5.97 4.86
CA HIS A 10 8.72 -6.47 3.50
C HIS A 10 9.88 -5.90 2.67
N LEU A 11 10.79 -6.76 2.25
CA LEU A 11 11.88 -6.41 1.33
C LEU A 11 11.47 -6.80 -0.09
N LEU A 12 11.29 -5.80 -0.95
CA LEU A 12 11.02 -6.02 -2.38
C LEU A 12 12.34 -6.20 -3.12
N LEU A 13 12.45 -7.28 -3.88
CA LEU A 13 13.63 -7.63 -4.65
C LEU A 13 13.35 -7.43 -6.14
N GLY A 14 14.07 -6.49 -6.76
CA GLY A 14 13.91 -6.15 -8.16
C GLY A 14 12.90 -5.02 -8.42
N SER A 15 13.09 -4.33 -9.53
CA SER A 15 12.22 -3.23 -9.99
C SER A 15 10.79 -3.68 -10.28
N ASP A 16 10.62 -4.90 -10.79
CA ASP A 16 9.32 -5.43 -11.19
C ASP A 16 8.45 -5.68 -9.96
N ALA A 17 9.03 -6.25 -8.89
CA ALA A 17 8.34 -6.40 -7.62
C ALA A 17 7.94 -5.05 -7.00
N LEU A 18 8.80 -4.03 -7.13
CA LEU A 18 8.48 -2.67 -6.69
C LEU A 18 7.33 -2.06 -7.49
N ALA A 19 7.32 -2.22 -8.82
CA ALA A 19 6.27 -1.71 -9.69
C ALA A 19 4.92 -2.35 -9.37
N LEU A 20 4.87 -3.69 -9.26
CA LEU A 20 3.65 -4.43 -8.93
C LEU A 20 3.05 -4.02 -7.59
N VAL A 21 3.88 -3.82 -6.57
CA VAL A 21 3.40 -3.38 -5.24
C VAL A 21 2.89 -1.95 -5.29
N ARG A 22 3.56 -1.05 -6.01
CA ARG A 22 3.09 0.32 -6.19
C ARG A 22 1.74 0.36 -6.89
N ASP A 23 1.58 -0.39 -7.97
CA ASP A 23 0.32 -0.46 -8.72
C ASP A 23 -0.82 -0.99 -7.86
N LYS A 24 -0.56 -2.03 -7.06
CA LYS A 24 -1.53 -2.59 -6.10
C LYS A 24 -1.96 -1.55 -5.06
N LEU A 25 -1.00 -0.83 -4.46
CA LEU A 25 -1.29 0.19 -3.45
C LEU A 25 -2.09 1.35 -4.05
N SER A 26 -1.73 1.81 -5.25
CA SER A 26 -2.48 2.86 -5.94
C SER A 26 -3.88 2.42 -6.34
N ALA A 27 -4.08 1.14 -6.71
CA ALA A 27 -5.41 0.60 -6.97
C ALA A 27 -6.28 0.58 -5.70
N LEU A 28 -5.72 0.12 -4.59
CA LEU A 28 -6.39 0.11 -3.29
C LEU A 28 -6.74 1.53 -2.82
N GLU A 29 -5.83 2.49 -2.98
CA GLU A 29 -6.09 3.88 -2.61
C GLU A 29 -7.26 4.48 -3.42
N ARG A 30 -7.32 4.19 -4.73
CA ARG A 30 -8.44 4.63 -5.57
C ARG A 30 -9.76 4.03 -5.11
N GLU A 31 -9.77 2.76 -4.73
CA GLU A 31 -10.96 2.10 -4.20
C GLU A 31 -11.42 2.75 -2.89
N ILE A 32 -10.50 2.99 -1.96
CA ILE A 32 -10.79 3.68 -0.69
C ILE A 32 -11.39 5.07 -0.96
N ARG A 33 -10.77 5.86 -1.83
CA ARG A 33 -11.28 7.19 -2.21
C ARG A 33 -12.67 7.13 -2.83
N ALA A 34 -12.96 6.10 -3.64
CA ALA A 34 -14.27 5.94 -4.27
C ALA A 34 -15.38 5.69 -3.23
N TRP A 35 -15.05 5.07 -2.10
CA TRP A 35 -15.99 4.74 -1.03
C TRP A 35 -15.90 5.68 0.19
N GLU A 36 -14.99 6.65 0.17
CA GLU A 36 -14.71 7.53 1.32
C GLU A 36 -15.98 8.23 1.86
N THR A 37 -16.83 8.76 0.97
CA THR A 37 -18.10 9.39 1.38
C THR A 37 -19.04 8.41 2.08
N VAL A 38 -19.09 7.15 1.64
CA VAL A 38 -19.92 6.11 2.27
C VAL A 38 -19.32 5.72 3.61
N THR A 39 -18.00 5.53 3.69
CA THR A 39 -17.29 5.24 4.94
C THR A 39 -17.49 6.33 5.99
N LEU A 40 -17.45 7.61 5.60
CA LEU A 40 -17.67 8.73 6.52
C LEU A 40 -19.15 8.95 6.87
N SER A 41 -20.08 8.41 6.07
CA SER A 41 -21.52 8.55 6.34
C SER A 41 -21.98 7.78 7.58
N THR A 42 -21.16 6.87 8.10
CA THR A 42 -21.45 6.11 9.32
C THR A 42 -21.00 6.81 10.61
N ASP A 43 -20.35 7.97 10.50
CA ASP A 43 -19.96 8.78 11.67
C ASP A 43 -21.17 9.61 12.13
N GLY A 44 -22.05 8.97 12.92
CA GLY A 44 -23.25 9.55 13.53
C GLY A 44 -23.69 8.82 14.78
#